data_AF-A0A965FM85-F1
#
_entry.id   AF-A0A965FM85-F1
#
_cell.length_a   1.000
_cell.length_b   1.000
_cell.length_c   1.000
_cell.angle_alpha   90.00
_cell.angle_beta   90.00
_cell.angle_gamma   90.00
#
_symmetry.space_group_name_H-M   'P 1'
#
loop_
_entity.id
_entity.type
_entity.pdbx_description
1 polymer ?
#
loop_
_entity_poly.entity_id
_entity_poly.type
_entity_poly.pdbx_seq_one_letter_code
_entity_poly.pdbx_strand_id
1 'polypeptide(L)'
;MTPTVVVNHFVLRQTAESPFSHFAGEGGWDTLVSRTVAAMDAGHAKPGYRDGVLEVPIDPTDVMSGVVLLEAGAELTGAYKARRAGETPRKTTLAKGA
;
A
#
# COMPACT_ATOMS: atom_id res chain seq x y z
N MET A 1 -6.84 -10.15 -23.38
CA MET A 1 -6.00 -11.06 -22.57
C MET A 1 -5.72 -10.34 -21.27
N THR A 2 -6.22 -10.85 -20.14
CA THR A 2 -5.98 -10.25 -18.83
C THR A 2 -4.50 -10.44 -18.49
N PRO A 3 -3.75 -9.36 -18.16
CA PRO A 3 -2.32 -9.48 -17.85
C PRO A 3 -2.11 -10.31 -16.58
N THR A 4 -1.01 -11.06 -16.53
CA THR A 4 -0.61 -11.77 -15.31
C THR A 4 -0.19 -10.77 -14.24
N VAL A 5 -0.87 -10.79 -13.09
CA VAL A 5 -0.54 -9.97 -11.93
C VAL A 5 0.36 -10.78 -10.99
N VAL A 6 1.46 -10.19 -10.57
CA VAL A 6 2.42 -10.78 -9.63
C VAL A 6 2.79 -9.78 -8.53
N VAL A 7 3.16 -10.30 -7.36
CA VAL A 7 3.60 -9.47 -6.24
C VAL A 7 5.08 -9.17 -6.37
N ASN A 8 5.42 -7.89 -6.51
CA ASN A 8 6.81 -7.46 -6.57
C ASN A 8 7.49 -7.60 -5.19
N HIS A 9 8.76 -8.05 -5.16
CA HIS A 9 9.50 -8.20 -3.90
C HIS A 9 9.55 -6.91 -3.06
N PHE A 10 9.52 -5.72 -3.68
CA PHE A 10 9.51 -4.45 -2.96
C PHE A 10 8.28 -4.27 -2.06
N VAL A 11 7.10 -4.77 -2.45
CA VAL A 11 5.87 -4.58 -1.67
C VAL A 11 5.74 -5.54 -0.50
N LEU A 12 6.54 -6.61 -0.46
CA LEU A 12 6.55 -7.59 0.64
C LEU A 12 6.95 -7.01 2.01
N ARG A 13 7.49 -5.78 2.02
CA ARG A 13 7.73 -4.98 3.24
C ARG A 13 6.47 -4.55 3.98
N GLN A 14 5.30 -4.64 3.34
CA GLN A 14 4.02 -4.17 3.89
C GLN A 14 3.41 -5.29 4.75
N THR A 15 3.86 -5.38 6.00
CA THR A 15 3.37 -6.34 6.99
C THR A 15 2.56 -5.65 8.08
N ALA A 16 1.96 -6.42 9.00
CA ALA A 16 1.22 -5.87 10.14
C ALA A 16 2.11 -5.02 11.06
N GLU A 17 3.41 -5.30 11.10
CA GLU A 17 4.41 -4.57 11.89
C GLU A 17 4.92 -3.31 11.16
N SER A 18 4.57 -3.12 9.89
CA SER A 18 4.95 -1.94 9.12
C SER A 18 4.03 -0.75 9.48
N PRO A 19 4.57 0.47 9.66
CA PRO A 19 3.77 1.68 9.91
C PRO A 19 3.03 2.19 8.65
N PHE A 20 3.07 1.41 7.57
CA PHE A 20 2.41 1.71 6.29
C PHE A 20 1.23 0.77 6.09
N SER A 21 0.39 1.09 5.10
CA SER A 21 -0.73 0.23 4.74
C SER A 21 -0.28 -1.21 4.46
N HIS A 22 -1.05 -2.17 4.93
CA HIS A 22 -0.84 -3.59 4.71
C HIS A 22 -2.18 -4.30 4.45
N PHE A 23 -2.11 -5.50 3.89
CA PHE A 23 -3.27 -6.35 3.66
C PHE A 23 -3.32 -7.45 4.71
N ALA A 24 -4.45 -7.57 5.41
CA ALA A 24 -4.66 -8.50 6.52
C ALA A 24 -5.63 -9.64 6.19
N GLY A 25 -6.03 -9.78 4.92
CA GLY A 25 -7.02 -10.77 4.50
C GLY A 25 -6.48 -12.20 4.52
N GLU A 26 -7.36 -13.16 4.75
CA GLU A 26 -7.04 -14.59 4.65
C GLU A 26 -6.49 -14.94 3.26
N GLY A 27 -5.46 -15.80 3.21
CA GLY A 27 -4.71 -16.09 1.97
C GLY A 27 -3.70 -15.01 1.56
N GLY A 28 -3.63 -13.89 2.29
CA GLY A 28 -2.57 -12.89 2.15
C GLY A 28 -2.45 -12.33 0.74
N TRP A 29 -1.22 -12.36 0.20
CA TRP A 29 -0.89 -11.81 -1.11
C TRP A 29 -1.65 -12.47 -2.26
N ASP A 30 -1.93 -13.78 -2.20
CA ASP A 30 -2.64 -14.50 -3.27
C ASP A 30 -4.10 -14.03 -3.38
N THR A 31 -4.74 -13.76 -2.25
CA THR A 31 -6.08 -13.17 -2.20
C THR A 31 -6.07 -11.75 -2.77
N LEU A 32 -5.07 -10.93 -2.43
CA LEU A 32 -4.95 -9.58 -2.97
C LEU A 32 -4.73 -9.58 -4.49
N VAL A 33 -3.91 -10.50 -5.01
CA VAL A 33 -3.73 -10.70 -6.46
C VAL A 33 -5.06 -11.10 -7.11
N SER A 34 -5.78 -12.05 -6.52
CA SER A 34 -7.08 -12.52 -7.05
C SER A 34 -8.11 -11.39 -7.11
N ARG A 35 -8.20 -10.55 -6.06
CA ARG A 35 -9.07 -9.36 -6.04
C ARG A 35 -8.66 -8.33 -7.08
N THR A 36 -7.36 -8.14 -7.28
CA THR A 36 -6.83 -7.23 -8.30
C THR A 36 -7.22 -7.69 -9.70
N VAL A 37 -7.03 -8.98 -10.03
CA VAL A 37 -7.42 -9.55 -11.32
C VAL A 37 -8.92 -9.39 -11.56
N ALA A 38 -9.75 -9.73 -10.57
CA ALA A 38 -11.21 -9.58 -10.68
C ALA A 38 -11.63 -8.11 -10.94
N ALA A 39 -10.98 -7.15 -10.27
CA ALA A 39 -11.23 -5.73 -10.51
C ALA A 39 -10.77 -5.25 -11.91
N MET A 40 -9.67 -5.80 -12.43
CA MET A 40 -9.23 -5.54 -13.80
C MET A 40 -10.24 -6.09 -14.82
N ASP A 41 -10.71 -7.32 -14.63
CA ASP A 41 -11.70 -7.96 -15.50
C ASP A 41 -13.06 -7.22 -15.47
N ALA A 42 -13.40 -6.61 -14.34
CA ALA A 42 -14.56 -5.73 -14.19
C ALA A 42 -14.38 -4.34 -14.83
N GLY A 43 -13.21 -4.04 -15.40
CA GLY A 43 -12.93 -2.76 -16.06
C GLY A 43 -12.62 -1.61 -15.10
N HIS A 44 -12.25 -1.88 -13.86
CA HIS A 44 -11.91 -0.83 -12.88
C HIS A 44 -10.50 -0.26 -13.06
N ALA A 45 -9.64 -0.92 -13.86
CA ALA A 45 -8.27 -0.47 -14.10
C ALA A 45 -8.25 0.88 -14.84
N LYS A 46 -7.42 1.81 -14.35
CA LYS A 46 -7.24 3.14 -14.97
C LYS A 46 -5.74 3.51 -15.05
N PRO A 47 -5.35 4.42 -15.96
CA PRO A 47 -3.97 4.90 -16.03
C PRO A 47 -3.53 5.57 -14.72
N GLY A 48 -2.30 5.29 -14.30
CA GLY A 48 -1.66 5.95 -13.17
C GLY A 48 -0.84 7.18 -13.58
N TYR A 49 0.03 7.63 -12.69
CA TYR A 49 0.80 8.88 -12.85
C TYR A 49 1.79 8.92 -14.03
N ARG A 50 2.10 7.78 -14.66
CA ARG A 50 2.98 7.69 -15.84
C ARG A 50 2.72 6.43 -16.65
N ASP A 51 3.25 6.40 -17.87
CA ASP A 51 3.20 5.23 -18.74
C ASP A 51 3.77 3.97 -18.06
N GLY A 52 3.04 2.87 -18.23
CA GLY A 52 3.34 1.58 -17.61
C GLY A 52 2.86 1.42 -16.16
N VAL A 53 2.14 2.42 -15.60
CA VAL A 53 1.51 2.32 -14.27
C VAL A 53 0.00 2.28 -14.43
N LEU A 54 -0.63 1.29 -13.79
CA LEU A 54 -2.09 1.18 -13.67
C LEU A 54 -2.49 1.29 -12.21
N GLU A 55 -3.59 1.99 -11.96
CA GLU A 55 -4.30 1.98 -10.69
C GLU A 55 -5.51 1.05 -10.82
N VAL A 56 -5.64 0.09 -9.92
CA VAL A 56 -6.75 -0.86 -9.89
C VAL A 56 -7.46 -0.73 -8.55
N PRO A 57 -8.59 -0.01 -8.49
CA PRO A 57 -9.41 0.06 -7.29
C PRO A 57 -9.96 -1.33 -6.94
N ILE A 58 -9.78 -1.73 -5.69
CA ILE A 58 -10.32 -2.97 -5.12
C ILE A 58 -11.25 -2.64 -3.95
N ASP A 59 -12.03 -3.63 -3.51
CA ASP A 59 -12.72 -3.57 -2.22
C ASP A 59 -11.68 -3.38 -1.09
N PRO A 60 -11.80 -2.32 -0.26
CA PRO A 60 -10.84 -2.02 0.80
C PRO A 60 -10.97 -2.94 2.02
N THR A 61 -11.92 -3.89 2.04
CA THR A 61 -12.02 -4.89 3.10
C THR A 61 -10.66 -5.57 3.33
N ASP A 62 -10.23 -5.68 4.58
CA ASP A 62 -8.93 -6.18 5.02
C ASP A 62 -7.69 -5.33 4.65
N VAL A 63 -7.88 -4.16 4.02
CA VAL A 63 -6.80 -3.19 3.76
C VAL A 63 -6.68 -2.25 4.96
N MET A 64 -5.58 -2.39 5.72
CA MET A 64 -5.27 -1.48 6.81
C MET A 64 -4.56 -0.25 6.24
N SER A 65 -5.05 0.95 6.57
CA SER A 65 -4.47 2.20 6.10
C SER A 65 -3.43 2.74 7.08
N GLY A 66 -2.22 3.03 6.59
CA GLY A 66 -1.23 3.81 7.35
C GLY A 66 -1.51 5.32 7.35
N VAL A 67 -2.58 5.76 6.68
CA VAL A 67 -3.05 7.15 6.69
C VAL A 67 -4.18 7.28 7.71
N VAL A 68 -3.99 8.19 8.65
CA VAL A 68 -4.98 8.54 9.68
C VAL A 68 -5.46 9.97 9.49
N LEU A 69 -6.73 10.23 9.84
CA LEU A 69 -7.26 11.58 9.92
C LEU A 69 -6.71 12.24 11.19
N LEU A 70 -6.13 13.43 11.07
CA LEU A 70 -5.63 14.18 12.22
C LEU A 70 -6.76 14.98 12.86
N GLU A 71 -6.85 14.91 14.17
CA GLU A 71 -7.75 15.73 14.98
C GLU A 71 -6.98 16.87 15.65
N ALA A 72 -7.72 17.89 16.12
CA ALA A 72 -7.11 19.00 16.85
C ALA A 72 -6.40 18.47 18.12
N GLY A 73 -5.13 18.86 18.30
CA GLY A 73 -4.30 18.37 19.40
C GLY A 73 -3.50 17.11 19.09
N ALA A 74 -3.61 16.53 17.89
CA ALA A 74 -2.77 15.41 17.47
C ALA A 74 -1.27 15.79 17.46
N GLU A 75 -0.45 14.99 18.12
CA GLU A 75 1.01 15.15 18.12
C GLU A 75 1.64 14.43 16.92
N LEU A 76 2.62 15.08 16.28
CA LEU A 76 3.37 14.52 15.16
C LEU A 76 4.83 14.28 15.55
N THR A 77 5.38 13.17 15.08
CA THR A 77 6.81 12.86 15.18
C THR A 77 7.43 12.80 13.79
N GLY A 78 8.67 13.25 13.66
CA GLY A 78 9.37 13.32 12.37
C GLY A 78 10.80 12.79 12.45
N ALA A 79 11.23 12.09 11.40
CA ALA A 79 12.60 11.59 11.27
C ALA A 79 13.03 11.50 9.80
N TYR A 80 14.33 11.49 9.54
CA TYR A 80 14.88 11.10 8.23
C TYR A 80 15.24 9.62 8.28
N LYS A 81 14.56 8.79 7.47
CA LYS A 81 14.80 7.35 7.42
C LYS A 81 14.86 6.84 5.99
N ALA A 82 15.76 5.89 5.74
CA ALA A 82 15.81 5.16 4.48
C ALA A 82 14.69 4.11 4.47
N ARG A 83 14.10 3.83 3.31
CA ARG A 83 13.05 2.80 3.20
C ARG A 83 13.65 1.39 3.17
N ARG A 84 14.86 1.23 2.66
CA ARG A 84 15.64 -0.01 2.66
C ARG A 84 17.12 0.32 2.76
N ALA A 85 17.94 -0.68 3.09
CA ALA A 85 19.40 -0.52 3.11
C ALA A 85 19.91 0.06 1.77
N GLY A 86 20.77 1.07 1.85
CA GLY A 86 21.36 1.72 0.68
C GLY A 86 20.52 2.82 0.00
N GLU A 87 19.29 3.11 0.46
CA GLU A 87 18.55 4.28 -0.03
C GLU A 87 18.90 5.56 0.74
N THR A 88 18.94 6.70 0.04
CA THR A 88 19.02 8.02 0.68
C THR A 88 17.83 8.22 1.62
N PRO A 89 18.07 8.58 2.90
CA PRO A 89 17.00 8.87 3.84
C PRO A 89 16.06 9.96 3.35
N ARG A 90 14.76 9.78 3.60
CA ARG A 90 13.71 10.77 3.29
C ARG A 90 13.00 11.17 4.58
N LYS A 91 12.44 12.37 4.60
CA LYS A 91 11.59 12.82 5.71
C LYS A 91 10.39 11.87 5.85
N THR A 92 10.13 11.43 7.06
CA THR A 92 8.96 10.66 7.48
C THR A 92 8.29 11.43 8.60
N THR A 93 6.96 11.57 8.55
CA THR A 93 6.13 12.17 9.60
C THR A 93 5.06 11.14 9.99
N LEU A 94 4.83 10.95 11.28
CA LEU A 94 3.86 10.00 11.83
C LEU A 94 3.04 10.68 12.93
N ALA A 95 1.77 10.33 13.07
CA ALA A 95 0.99 10.67 14.26
C ALA A 95 1.47 9.82 15.43
N LYS A 96 1.63 10.44 16.60
CA LYS A 96 2.07 9.74 17.81
C LYS A 96 0.91 8.90 18.37
N GLY A 97 1.15 7.62 18.60
CA GLY A 97 0.12 6.70 19.12
C GLY A 97 -0.84 6.13 18.06
N ALA A 98 -0.56 6.37 16.77
CA ALA A 98 -1.18 5.69 15.64
C ALA A 98 -0.45 4.38 15.31
#